data_AF-A0A7S0VUL7-F1
#
_entry.id   AF-A0A7S0VUL7-F1
#
_cell.length_a   1.000
_cell.length_b   1.000
_cell.length_c   1.000
_cell.angle_alpha   90.00
_cell.angle_beta   90.00
_cell.angle_gamma   90.00
#
_symmetry.space_group_name_H-M   'P 1'
#
loop_
_entity.id
_entity.type
_entity.pdbx_description
1 polymer ?
#
loop_
_entity_poly.entity_id
_entity_poly.type
_entity_poly.pdbx_seq_one_letter_code
_entity_poly.pdbx_strand_id
1 'polypeptide(L)'
;GMRWLTIGIPTVPRPGDLDYLSRTVDAFKQQLPTDETDPFYGKVVVVILNNKPGQHPVFSREKDKTEGSPHAVHFRFVEASVQQTDSSANREGDPNVPGAKVRVQTRAVVSMMRHSAGLSSHFLFMEDDFIPCPHSLRSLHYLIAKAHAYHPG
;
A
#
# COMPACT_ATOMS: atom_id res chain seq x y z
N GLY A 1 -3.39 -14.38 -15.74
CA GLY A 1 -4.64 -13.89 -15.15
C GLY A 1 -4.36 -12.65 -14.32
N MET A 2 -5.31 -11.72 -14.22
CA MET A 2 -5.19 -10.55 -13.35
C MET A 2 -5.01 -10.99 -11.89
N ARG A 3 -4.20 -10.27 -11.10
CA ARG A 3 -4.05 -10.56 -9.67
C ARG A 3 -5.35 -10.29 -8.92
N TRP A 4 -5.51 -10.88 -7.74
CA TRP A 4 -6.73 -10.70 -6.94
C TRP A 4 -6.73 -9.36 -6.21
N LEU A 5 -5.64 -9.03 -5.51
CA LEU A 5 -5.60 -7.86 -4.62
C LEU A 5 -4.32 -7.05 -4.80
N THR A 6 -4.49 -5.74 -4.95
CA THR A 6 -3.42 -4.76 -4.74
C THR A 6 -3.63 -4.06 -3.41
N ILE A 7 -2.60 -4.07 -2.55
CA ILE A 7 -2.57 -3.33 -1.30
C ILE A 7 -1.69 -2.10 -1.50
N GLY A 8 -2.27 -0.90 -1.47
CA GLY A 8 -1.55 0.35 -1.61
C GLY A 8 -1.20 0.96 -0.26
N ILE A 9 0.09 1.13 0.02
CA ILE A 9 0.63 1.70 1.27
C ILE A 9 1.45 2.95 0.97
N PRO A 10 0.89 4.18 1.11
CA PRO A 10 1.69 5.39 1.03
C PRO A 10 2.57 5.51 2.28
N THR A 11 3.80 5.94 2.10
CA THR A 11 4.73 6.18 3.21
C THR A 11 5.45 7.51 3.04
N VAL A 12 5.84 8.09 4.18
CA VAL A 12 6.68 9.27 4.28
C VAL A 12 7.73 9.06 5.37
N PRO A 13 8.89 9.74 5.28
CA PRO A 13 9.88 9.75 6.36
C PRO A 13 9.24 10.24 7.66
N ARG A 14 9.52 9.54 8.77
CA ARG A 14 9.00 9.90 10.10
C ARG A 14 10.10 10.57 10.93
N PRO A 15 9.76 11.52 11.81
CA PRO A 15 10.73 12.10 12.74
C PRO A 15 11.41 11.02 13.58
N GLY A 16 12.73 11.11 13.74
CA GLY A 16 13.51 10.15 14.53
C GLY A 16 13.58 8.73 13.96
N ASP A 17 13.34 8.57 12.65
CA ASP A 17 13.41 7.29 11.94
C ASP A 17 12.57 6.17 12.56
N LEU A 18 11.40 6.50 13.12
CA LEU A 18 10.46 5.51 13.64
C LEU A 18 10.10 4.49 12.55
N ASP A 19 10.44 3.23 12.84
CA ASP A 19 10.44 2.16 11.85
C ASP A 19 9.12 1.38 11.80
N TYR A 20 8.05 2.09 11.44
CA TYR A 20 6.74 1.46 11.24
C TYR A 20 6.69 0.63 9.96
N LEU A 21 7.28 1.15 8.88
CA LEU A 21 7.23 0.51 7.57
C LEU A 21 7.84 -0.89 7.58
N SER A 22 8.99 -1.11 8.24
CA SER A 22 9.60 -2.45 8.26
C SER A 22 8.70 -3.46 8.97
N ARG A 23 8.06 -3.06 10.08
CA ARG A 23 7.10 -3.92 10.81
C ARG A 23 5.92 -4.31 9.94
N THR A 24 5.40 -3.35 9.16
CA THR A 24 4.30 -3.58 8.22
C THR A 24 4.72 -4.52 7.08
N VAL A 25 5.89 -4.29 6.48
CA VAL A 25 6.45 -5.15 5.42
C VAL A 25 6.68 -6.58 5.93
N ASP A 26 7.27 -6.75 7.11
CA ASP A 26 7.53 -8.05 7.70
C ASP A 26 6.23 -8.81 8.01
N ALA A 27 5.21 -8.12 8.50
CA ALA A 27 3.89 -8.71 8.75
C ALA A 27 3.20 -9.20 7.46
N PHE A 28 3.44 -8.55 6.31
CA PHE A 28 3.00 -9.06 5.02
C PHE A 28 3.83 -10.26 4.55
N LYS A 29 5.16 -10.22 4.70
CA LYS A 29 6.03 -11.37 4.35
C LYS A 29 5.63 -12.64 5.09
N GLN A 30 5.22 -12.52 6.36
CA GLN A 30 4.72 -13.66 7.15
C GLN A 30 3.43 -14.29 6.62
N GLN A 31 2.66 -13.59 5.79
CA GLN A 31 1.36 -14.05 5.27
C GLN A 31 1.39 -14.41 3.78
N LEU A 32 2.39 -13.95 3.04
CA LEU A 32 2.51 -14.13 1.60
C LEU A 32 3.39 -15.34 1.28
N PRO A 33 2.87 -16.32 0.52
CA PRO A 33 3.61 -17.56 0.26
C PRO A 33 4.83 -17.31 -0.61
N THR A 34 5.87 -18.12 -0.42
CA THR A 34 7.06 -18.15 -1.28
C THR A 34 7.07 -19.35 -2.22
N ASP A 35 6.21 -20.33 -1.98
CA ASP A 35 6.04 -21.53 -2.80
C ASP A 35 5.11 -21.24 -3.99
N GLU A 36 5.61 -21.44 -5.21
CA GLU A 36 4.86 -21.23 -6.45
C GLU A 36 3.63 -22.14 -6.60
N THR A 37 3.59 -23.25 -5.88
CA THR A 37 2.46 -24.19 -5.87
C THR A 37 1.33 -23.74 -4.94
N ASP A 38 1.56 -22.76 -4.06
CA ASP A 38 0.51 -22.19 -3.23
C ASP A 38 -0.51 -21.44 -4.13
N PRO A 39 -1.81 -21.73 -4.05
CA PRO A 39 -2.83 -21.05 -4.87
C PRO A 39 -2.87 -19.52 -4.71
N PHE A 40 -2.32 -19.00 -3.61
CA PHE A 40 -2.23 -17.59 -3.26
C PHE A 40 -0.91 -16.94 -3.74
N TYR A 41 0.04 -17.73 -4.26
CA TYR A 41 1.28 -17.24 -4.83
C TYR A 41 1.03 -16.28 -6.00
N GLY A 42 1.70 -15.14 -5.96
CA GLY A 42 1.52 -14.05 -6.93
C GLY A 42 0.12 -13.42 -7.00
N LYS A 43 -0.85 -13.81 -6.15
CA LYS A 43 -2.24 -13.28 -6.18
C LYS A 43 -2.40 -11.92 -5.51
N VAL A 44 -1.51 -11.58 -4.60
CA VAL A 44 -1.48 -10.29 -3.89
C VAL A 44 -0.23 -9.53 -4.30
N VAL A 45 -0.37 -8.22 -4.56
CA VAL A 45 0.75 -7.30 -4.73
C VAL A 45 0.63 -6.14 -3.75
N VAL A 46 1.67 -5.91 -2.96
CA VAL A 46 1.81 -4.79 -2.03
C VAL A 46 2.60 -3.69 -2.75
N VAL A 47 1.95 -2.56 -3.00
CA VAL A 47 2.53 -1.37 -3.61
C VAL A 47 2.85 -0.38 -2.51
N ILE A 48 4.14 -0.13 -2.29
CA ILE A 48 4.62 0.82 -1.29
C ILE A 48 5.07 2.08 -2.01
N LEU A 49 4.42 3.20 -1.73
CA LEU A 49 4.68 4.47 -2.41
C LEU A 49 5.42 5.43 -1.48
N ASN A 50 6.67 5.73 -1.79
CA ASN A 50 7.37 6.83 -1.15
C ASN A 50 6.90 8.16 -1.75
N ASN A 51 6.14 8.92 -0.95
CA ASN A 51 5.63 10.24 -1.34
C ASN A 51 6.66 11.38 -1.20
N LYS A 52 7.86 11.09 -0.70
CA LYS A 52 9.00 12.01 -0.63
C LYS A 52 10.27 11.32 -1.16
N PRO A 53 10.41 11.22 -2.49
CA PRO A 53 11.54 10.54 -3.12
C PRO A 53 12.90 11.01 -2.59
N GLY A 54 13.84 10.08 -2.44
CA GLY A 54 15.23 10.37 -2.04
C GLY A 54 15.43 10.82 -0.58
N GLN A 55 14.38 10.88 0.24
CA GLN A 55 14.47 11.31 1.65
C GLN A 55 13.97 10.25 2.64
N HIS A 56 13.90 8.98 2.26
CA HIS A 56 13.29 7.91 3.08
C HIS A 56 14.23 6.69 3.25
N PRO A 57 15.16 6.71 4.21
CA PRO A 57 16.14 5.63 4.40
C PRO A 57 15.52 4.27 4.69
N VAL A 58 14.43 4.25 5.47
CA VAL A 58 13.70 3.02 5.80
C VAL A 58 13.07 2.42 4.53
N PHE A 59 12.45 3.24 3.68
CA PHE A 59 11.91 2.77 2.41
C PHE A 59 12.99 2.15 1.51
N SER A 60 14.13 2.83 1.33
CA SER A 60 15.23 2.31 0.49
C SER A 60 15.75 0.97 1.02
N ARG A 61 15.95 0.88 2.34
CA ARG A 61 16.39 -0.36 2.99
C ARG A 61 15.39 -1.50 2.80
N GLU A 62 14.10 -1.25 3.00
CA GLU A 62 13.07 -2.28 2.86
C GLU A 62 12.84 -2.67 1.40
N LYS A 63 13.04 -1.76 0.46
CA LYS A 63 13.08 -2.05 -0.96
C LYS A 63 14.18 -3.06 -1.27
N ASP A 64 15.43 -2.73 -0.94
CA ASP A 64 16.59 -3.56 -1.27
C ASP A 64 16.47 -4.97 -0.64
N LYS A 65 16.08 -5.04 0.64
CA LYS A 65 15.85 -6.33 1.32
C LYS A 65 14.77 -7.16 0.67
N THR A 66 13.68 -6.54 0.23
CA THR A 66 12.50 -7.26 -0.27
C THR A 66 12.66 -7.69 -1.71
N GLU A 67 13.26 -6.84 -2.55
CA GLU A 67 13.60 -7.17 -3.95
C GLU A 67 14.64 -8.30 -4.02
N GLY A 68 15.54 -8.40 -3.04
CA GLY A 68 16.48 -9.53 -2.89
C GLY A 68 15.89 -10.80 -2.25
N SER A 69 14.60 -10.83 -1.94
CA SER A 69 13.97 -11.95 -1.20
C SER A 69 13.04 -12.79 -2.09
N PRO A 70 12.69 -14.04 -1.69
CA PRO A 70 11.68 -14.83 -2.38
C PRO A 70 10.29 -14.17 -2.46
N HIS A 71 10.02 -13.14 -1.64
CA HIS A 71 8.76 -12.40 -1.67
C HIS A 71 8.71 -11.31 -2.75
N ALA A 72 9.78 -11.07 -3.51
CA ALA A 72 9.86 -9.98 -4.49
C ALA A 72 8.66 -9.94 -5.47
N VAL A 73 8.12 -11.10 -5.86
CA VAL A 73 6.94 -11.22 -6.72
C VAL A 73 5.69 -10.49 -6.18
N HIS A 74 5.62 -10.32 -4.86
CA HIS A 74 4.51 -9.74 -4.14
C HIS A 74 4.69 -8.25 -3.82
N PHE A 75 5.86 -7.64 -4.06
CA PHE A 75 6.10 -6.26 -3.65
C PHE A 75 6.47 -5.37 -4.83
N ARG A 76 6.05 -4.11 -4.76
CA ARG A 76 6.45 -3.05 -5.68
C ARG A 76 6.74 -1.79 -4.88
N PHE A 77 7.98 -1.34 -4.92
CA PHE A 77 8.40 -0.09 -4.31
C PHE A 77 8.39 1.00 -5.38
N VAL A 78 7.58 2.03 -5.17
CA VAL A 78 7.39 3.13 -6.12
C VAL A 78 7.81 4.43 -5.45
N GLU A 79 8.63 5.22 -6.14
CA GLU A 79 8.86 6.61 -5.75
C GLU A 79 8.01 7.52 -6.63
N ALA A 80 7.22 8.39 -5.99
CA ALA A 80 6.48 9.41 -6.70
C ALA A 80 6.55 10.73 -5.94
N SER A 81 6.94 11.79 -6.64
CA SER A 81 6.79 13.15 -6.12
C SER A 81 5.33 13.56 -6.30
N VAL A 82 4.49 13.24 -5.32
CA VAL A 82 3.13 13.76 -5.29
C VAL A 82 3.23 15.24 -5.03
N GLN A 83 2.67 16.06 -5.94
CA GLN A 83 2.70 17.51 -5.86
C GLN A 83 2.08 17.98 -4.53
N GLN A 84 2.96 18.25 -3.56
CA GLN A 84 2.61 18.67 -2.19
C GLN A 84 2.15 20.12 -2.13
N THR A 85 2.37 20.88 -3.20
CA THR A 85 1.89 22.25 -3.31
C THR A 85 0.43 22.24 -3.74
N ASP A 86 -0.40 22.51 -2.76
CA ASP A 86 -1.70 23.09 -3.01
C ASP A 86 -1.58 24.60 -2.85
N SER A 87 -1.73 25.33 -3.94
CA SER A 87 -1.56 26.79 -4.01
C SER A 87 -2.68 27.56 -3.30
N SER A 88 -3.62 26.86 -2.66
CA SER A 88 -4.72 27.49 -1.93
C SER A 88 -4.21 28.26 -0.71
N ALA A 89 -4.73 29.48 -0.52
CA ALA A 89 -4.49 30.26 0.70
C ALA A 89 -5.10 29.62 1.96
N ASN A 90 -6.09 28.71 1.80
CA ASN A 90 -6.79 28.09 2.92
C ASN A 90 -6.09 26.81 3.41
N ARG A 91 -5.20 26.98 4.41
CA ARG A 91 -4.42 25.88 5.00
C ARG A 91 -5.28 24.91 5.82
N GLU A 92 -6.25 25.41 6.57
CA GLU A 92 -7.05 24.61 7.51
C GLU A 92 -8.30 24.00 6.87
N GLY A 93 -8.94 24.73 5.95
CA GLY A 93 -10.23 24.33 5.41
C GLY A 93 -11.40 24.68 6.34
N ASP A 94 -12.56 24.13 6.03
CA ASP A 94 -13.78 24.14 6.83
C ASP A 94 -14.52 22.79 6.66
N PRO A 95 -15.63 22.51 7.37
CA PRO A 95 -16.35 21.23 7.26
C PRO A 95 -16.83 20.86 5.84
N ASN A 96 -16.97 21.84 4.93
CA ASN A 96 -17.42 21.65 3.55
C ASN A 96 -16.28 21.81 2.53
N VAL A 97 -15.17 22.46 2.89
CA VAL A 97 -14.01 22.68 2.02
C VAL A 97 -12.75 22.11 2.68
N PRO A 98 -12.17 21.01 2.18
CA PRO A 98 -10.99 20.41 2.80
C PRO A 98 -9.82 21.38 2.79
N GLY A 99 -9.02 21.42 3.86
CA GLY A 99 -7.81 22.23 3.91
C GLY A 99 -6.71 21.72 2.98
N ALA A 100 -5.65 22.51 2.81
CA ALA A 100 -4.53 22.16 1.94
C ALA A 100 -3.87 20.82 2.32
N LYS A 101 -3.76 20.54 3.62
CA LYS A 101 -3.21 19.27 4.13
C LYS A 101 -4.03 18.07 3.67
N VAL A 102 -5.35 18.14 3.79
CA VAL A 102 -6.26 17.07 3.37
C VAL A 102 -6.17 16.87 1.86
N ARG A 103 -6.16 17.94 1.07
CA ARG A 103 -6.03 17.84 -0.40
C ARG A 103 -4.71 17.19 -0.82
N VAL A 104 -3.60 17.47 -0.14
CA VAL A 104 -2.31 16.80 -0.39
C VAL A 104 -2.39 15.31 -0.08
N GLN A 105 -3.00 14.93 1.05
CA GLN A 105 -3.21 13.51 1.39
C GLN A 105 -4.08 12.81 0.34
N THR A 106 -5.19 13.43 -0.09
CA THR A 106 -6.05 12.89 -1.15
C THR A 106 -5.28 12.71 -2.46
N ARG A 107 -4.42 13.67 -2.85
CA ARG A 107 -3.57 13.53 -4.04
C ARG A 107 -2.60 12.36 -3.93
N ALA A 108 -2.08 12.09 -2.73
CA ALA A 108 -1.20 10.94 -2.50
C ALA A 108 -1.95 9.61 -2.68
N VAL A 109 -3.17 9.50 -2.16
CA VAL A 109 -4.06 8.35 -2.39
C VAL A 109 -4.35 8.18 -3.89
N VAL A 110 -4.70 9.26 -4.59
CA VAL A 110 -4.95 9.21 -6.04
C VAL A 110 -3.70 8.78 -6.82
N SER A 111 -2.52 9.29 -6.45
CA SER A 111 -1.26 8.88 -7.09
C SER A 111 -0.98 7.40 -6.86
N MET A 112 -1.20 6.89 -5.65
CA MET A 112 -1.12 5.46 -5.34
C MET A 112 -2.06 4.64 -6.22
N MET A 113 -3.32 5.04 -6.31
CA MET A 113 -4.32 4.34 -7.12
C MET A 113 -3.94 4.32 -8.60
N ARG A 114 -3.36 5.40 -9.14
CA ARG A 114 -2.84 5.44 -10.52
C ARG A 114 -1.71 4.45 -10.76
N HIS A 115 -0.76 4.35 -9.82
CA HIS A 115 0.32 3.35 -9.91
C HIS A 115 -0.16 1.91 -9.71
N SER A 116 -1.33 1.75 -9.11
CA SER A 116 -1.96 0.45 -8.84
C SER A 116 -3.00 0.03 -9.89
N ALA A 117 -3.38 0.94 -10.79
CA ALA A 117 -4.43 0.72 -11.76
C ALA A 117 -4.10 -0.47 -12.70
N GLY A 118 -5.06 -1.38 -12.85
CA GLY A 118 -4.92 -2.56 -13.72
C GLY A 118 -4.04 -3.68 -13.16
N LEU A 119 -3.48 -3.54 -11.95
CA LEU A 119 -2.66 -4.60 -11.36
C LEU A 119 -3.48 -5.78 -10.85
N SER A 120 -4.66 -5.49 -10.28
CA SER A 120 -5.52 -6.47 -9.62
C SER A 120 -7.00 -6.13 -9.77
N SER A 121 -7.88 -7.09 -9.48
CA SER A 121 -9.34 -6.87 -9.48
C SER A 121 -9.83 -6.09 -8.26
N HIS A 122 -9.10 -6.15 -7.13
CA HIS A 122 -9.42 -5.42 -5.91
C HIS A 122 -8.26 -4.50 -5.52
N PHE A 123 -8.61 -3.40 -4.85
CA PHE A 123 -7.65 -2.47 -4.25
C PHE A 123 -8.00 -2.27 -2.77
N LEU A 124 -7.00 -2.39 -1.91
CA LEU A 124 -7.08 -2.09 -0.49
C LEU A 124 -6.08 -0.98 -0.17
N PHE A 125 -6.56 0.11 0.39
CA PHE A 125 -5.71 1.17 0.93
C PHE A 125 -5.36 0.89 2.39
N MET A 126 -4.09 1.02 2.75
CA MET A 126 -3.61 0.83 4.13
C MET A 126 -2.56 1.87 4.50
N GLU A 127 -2.47 2.24 5.77
CA GLU A 127 -1.41 3.10 6.30
C GLU A 127 -0.12 2.31 6.54
N ASP A 128 1.03 2.99 6.58
CA ASP A 128 2.35 2.36 6.74
C ASP A 128 2.66 1.92 8.17
N ASP A 129 1.83 2.30 9.14
CA ASP A 129 1.85 1.89 10.55
C ASP A 129 0.74 0.91 10.92
N PHE A 130 -0.05 0.45 9.95
CA PHE A 130 -1.04 -0.60 10.16
C PHE A 130 -0.42 -1.99 9.98
N ILE A 131 -0.22 -2.70 11.08
CA ILE A 131 0.30 -4.07 11.08
C ILE A 131 -0.88 -5.05 10.94
N PRO A 132 -1.00 -5.79 9.82
CA PRO A 132 -2.08 -6.75 9.65
C PRO A 132 -1.97 -7.90 10.67
N CYS A 133 -3.11 -8.30 11.24
CA CYS A 133 -3.17 -9.49 12.08
C CYS A 133 -2.78 -10.75 11.30
N PRO A 134 -2.26 -11.80 11.96
CA PRO A 134 -2.05 -13.10 11.34
C PRO A 134 -3.31 -13.59 10.61
N HIS A 135 -3.12 -14.18 9.43
CA HIS A 135 -4.18 -14.69 8.54
C HIS A 135 -5.16 -13.67 7.96
N SER A 136 -4.99 -12.37 8.19
CA SER A 136 -5.88 -11.32 7.67
C SER A 136 -6.14 -11.43 6.17
N LEU A 137 -5.13 -11.72 5.35
CA LEU A 137 -5.28 -11.85 3.89
C LEU A 137 -6.17 -13.04 3.48
N ARG A 138 -6.03 -14.17 4.18
CA ARG A 138 -6.88 -15.35 3.94
C ARG A 138 -8.32 -15.08 4.36
N SER A 139 -8.51 -14.40 5.50
CA SER A 139 -9.83 -13.98 5.97
C SER A 139 -10.50 -13.00 5.01
N LEU A 140 -9.77 -11.99 4.51
CA LEU A 140 -10.24 -11.06 3.49
C LEU A 140 -10.67 -11.79 2.22
N HIS A 141 -9.85 -12.73 1.73
CA HIS A 141 -10.17 -13.54 0.56
C HIS A 141 -11.47 -14.32 0.76
N TYR A 142 -11.61 -15.00 1.90
CA TYR A 142 -12.83 -15.74 2.25
C TYR A 142 -14.07 -14.84 2.30
N LEU A 143 -13.97 -13.68 2.96
CA LEU A 143 -15.11 -12.77 3.13
C LEU A 143 -15.57 -12.19 1.80
N ILE A 144 -14.65 -11.79 0.92
CA ILE A 144 -14.98 -11.28 -0.42
C ILE A 144 -15.58 -12.39 -1.29
N ALA A 145 -14.99 -13.59 -1.29
CA ALA A 145 -15.53 -14.72 -2.03
C ALA A 145 -16.95 -15.09 -1.55
N LYS A 146 -17.19 -15.06 -0.24
CA LYS A 146 -18.51 -15.27 0.34
C LYS A 146 -19.48 -14.17 -0.08
N ALA A 147 -19.07 -12.90 -0.02
CA ALA A 147 -19.92 -11.78 -0.44
C ALA A 147 -20.37 -11.94 -1.90
N HIS A 148 -19.46 -12.29 -2.82
CA HIS A 148 -19.80 -12.55 -4.22
C HIS A 148 -20.73 -13.74 -4.43
N ALA A 149 -20.65 -14.78 -3.60
CA ALA A 149 -21.53 -15.94 -3.70
C ALA A 149 -22.99 -15.60 -3.36
N TYR A 150 -23.23 -14.66 -2.44
CA TYR A 150 -24.57 -14.23 -2.04
C TYR A 150 -25.07 -12.99 -2.79
N HIS A 151 -24.16 -12.13 -3.24
CA HIS A 151 -24.44 -10.92 -3.99
C HIS A 151 -23.52 -10.86 -5.23
N PRO A 152 -23.81 -11.67 -6.27
CA PRO A 152 -23.08 -11.58 -7.52
C PRO A 152 -23.30 -10.19 -8.12
N GLY A 153 -22.21 -9.52 -8.47
CA GLY A 153 -22.22 -8.25 -9.19
C GLY A 153 -22.49 -8.43 -10.67
#